data_AF-A0A378IXF4-F1
#
_entry.id   AF-A0A378IXF4-F1
#
_cell.length_a   1.000
_cell.length_b   1.000
_cell.length_c   1.000
_cell.angle_alpha   90.00
_cell.angle_beta   90.00
_cell.angle_gamma   90.00
#
_symmetry.space_group_name_H-M   'P 1'
#
loop_
_entity.id
_entity.type
_entity.pdbx_description
1 polymer ?
#
loop_
_entity_poly.entity_id
_entity_poly.type
_entity_poly.pdbx_seq_one_letter_code
_entity_poly.pdbx_strand_id
1 'polypeptide(L)'
;MPYQTLQQFLKLKTAEKISLKPLLELSEALEQGGLSSQEQVALASEIEKIDFALLIRAALGNPKLNTLCKHPSLNDIWNEKWRLCGLNPRTGEPPQAGKPIHEYKPQSTLHTFELLKGIFVYGQYKRHLKAEESIVRAYAPSYLQLAAYLGYFPALGGLCKQALAQNSLNNALFYASKAAELYWTPGYFLLAITTYTLARQDHNESFYQTALLQLIIAEKLMPHAENMINNAYQGKSVATALAEAGLSDLTGLKQELARLAGLPMPWVTSTLYKQAEKEAKKIVDEASSSNKNEDRPGSKEEMSEIEISARLSL
;
A
#
# COMPACT_ATOMS: atom_id res chain seq x y z
N MET A 1 4.05 25.07 -4.28
CA MET A 1 4.01 24.53 -5.66
C MET A 1 3.39 23.13 -5.77
N PRO A 2 3.78 22.09 -5.01
CA PRO A 2 3.20 20.74 -5.14
C PRO A 2 1.67 20.66 -4.90
N TYR A 3 1.15 21.49 -4.00
CA TYR A 3 -0.26 21.55 -3.64
C TYR A 3 -1.19 22.03 -4.78
N GLN A 4 -0.77 23.03 -5.56
CA GLN A 4 -1.56 23.55 -6.69
C GLN A 4 -1.73 22.49 -7.79
N THR A 5 -0.74 21.62 -7.98
CA THR A 5 -0.78 20.56 -8.99
C THR A 5 -1.72 19.43 -8.60
N LEU A 6 -1.72 19.02 -7.32
CA LEU A 6 -2.67 18.01 -6.86
C LEU A 6 -4.11 18.53 -6.99
N GLN A 7 -4.35 19.80 -6.64
CA GLN A 7 -5.63 20.46 -6.83
C GLN A 7 -6.05 20.51 -8.32
N GLN A 8 -5.13 20.81 -9.24
CA GLN A 8 -5.41 20.75 -10.68
C GLN A 8 -5.71 19.33 -11.15
N PHE A 9 -4.99 18.32 -10.63
CA PHE A 9 -5.23 16.91 -10.92
C PHE A 9 -6.58 16.42 -10.40
N LEU A 10 -7.07 16.93 -9.27
CA LEU A 10 -8.38 16.60 -8.71
C LEU A 10 -9.52 17.42 -9.33
N LYS A 11 -9.22 18.54 -9.99
CA LYS A 11 -10.23 19.42 -10.58
C LYS A 11 -10.98 18.73 -11.71
N LEU A 12 -12.28 18.57 -11.52
CA LEU A 12 -13.20 18.01 -12.50
C LEU A 12 -13.70 19.08 -13.49
N LYS A 13 -13.72 18.74 -14.77
CA LYS A 13 -14.33 19.54 -15.84
C LYS A 13 -15.86 19.48 -15.78
N THR A 14 -16.55 20.43 -16.40
CA THR A 14 -18.03 20.43 -16.43
C THR A 14 -18.61 19.14 -17.02
N ALA A 15 -18.07 18.66 -18.13
CA ALA A 15 -18.50 17.40 -18.74
C ALA A 15 -18.26 16.18 -17.82
N GLU A 16 -17.13 16.17 -17.12
CA GLU A 16 -16.79 15.12 -16.15
C GLU A 16 -17.79 15.11 -14.98
N LYS A 17 -18.17 16.28 -14.47
CA LYS A 17 -19.21 16.39 -13.43
C LYS A 17 -20.56 15.87 -13.89
N ILE A 18 -20.95 16.16 -15.14
CA ILE A 18 -22.20 15.65 -15.73
C ILE A 18 -22.17 14.12 -15.80
N SER A 19 -21.06 13.53 -16.24
CA SER A 19 -20.93 12.06 -16.29
C SER A 19 -20.94 11.38 -14.92
N LEU A 20 -20.57 12.10 -13.85
CA LEU A 20 -20.57 11.56 -12.48
C LEU A 20 -21.90 11.74 -11.75
N LYS A 21 -22.85 12.48 -12.33
CA LYS A 21 -24.14 12.79 -11.68
C LYS A 21 -24.87 11.55 -11.15
N PRO A 22 -25.00 10.43 -11.90
CA PRO A 22 -25.69 9.24 -11.40
C PRO A 22 -25.03 8.64 -10.14
N LEU A 23 -23.69 8.65 -10.08
CA LEU A 23 -22.97 8.19 -8.90
C LEU A 23 -23.13 9.14 -7.72
N LEU A 24 -23.22 10.45 -7.96
CA LEU A 24 -23.47 11.42 -6.88
C LEU A 24 -24.87 11.21 -6.27
N GLU A 25 -25.89 11.00 -7.10
CA GLU A 25 -27.25 10.68 -6.65
C GLU A 25 -27.27 9.38 -5.81
N LEU A 26 -26.56 8.33 -6.25
CA LEU A 26 -26.40 7.09 -5.49
C LEU A 26 -25.62 7.29 -4.18
N SER A 27 -24.63 8.18 -4.15
CA SER A 27 -23.89 8.47 -2.92
C SER A 27 -24.76 9.14 -1.86
N GLU A 28 -25.71 9.98 -2.27
CA GLU A 28 -26.68 10.61 -1.37
C GLU A 28 -27.68 9.58 -0.82
N ALA A 29 -28.15 8.65 -1.66
CA ALA A 29 -29.01 7.55 -1.22
C ALA A 29 -28.30 6.66 -0.18
N LEU A 30 -27.03 6.33 -0.40
CA LEU A 30 -26.22 5.56 0.54
C LEU A 30 -26.14 6.23 1.93
N GLU A 31 -25.99 7.57 1.98
CA GLU A 31 -25.97 8.32 3.24
C GLU A 31 -27.31 8.31 4.00
N GLN A 32 -28.43 8.16 3.29
CA GLN A 32 -29.77 8.27 3.87
C GLN A 32 -30.32 6.96 4.43
N GLY A 33 -29.72 5.80 4.10
CA GLY A 33 -30.21 4.52 4.62
C GLY A 33 -29.66 3.26 3.96
N GLY A 34 -28.59 3.36 3.16
CA GLY A 34 -28.07 2.23 2.38
C GLY A 34 -28.65 2.16 0.96
N LEU A 35 -28.10 1.28 0.14
CA LEU A 35 -28.56 1.05 -1.23
C LEU A 35 -29.47 -0.18 -1.32
N SER A 36 -30.63 -0.02 -1.93
CA SER A 36 -31.49 -1.13 -2.34
C SER A 36 -30.80 -2.02 -3.37
N SER A 37 -31.30 -3.25 -3.58
CA SER A 37 -30.72 -4.16 -4.58
C SER A 37 -30.73 -3.58 -5.99
N GLN A 38 -31.75 -2.80 -6.34
CA GLN A 38 -31.82 -2.14 -7.65
C GLN A 38 -30.77 -1.03 -7.79
N GLU A 39 -30.55 -0.25 -6.73
CA GLU A 39 -29.50 0.78 -6.70
C GLU A 39 -28.10 0.17 -6.71
N GLN A 40 -27.90 -1.01 -6.11
CA GLN A 40 -26.62 -1.74 -6.19
C GLN A 40 -26.32 -2.22 -7.61
N VAL A 41 -27.34 -2.71 -8.34
CA VAL A 41 -27.20 -3.07 -9.76
C VAL A 41 -26.94 -1.84 -10.61
N ALA A 42 -27.65 -0.73 -10.36
CA ALA A 42 -27.41 0.54 -11.03
C ALA A 42 -25.98 1.04 -10.78
N LEU A 43 -25.51 0.98 -9.52
CA LEU A 43 -24.15 1.34 -9.15
C LEU A 43 -23.10 0.57 -9.95
N ALA A 44 -23.21 -0.76 -9.98
CA ALA A 44 -22.30 -1.60 -10.77
C ALA A 44 -22.31 -1.21 -12.26
N SER A 45 -23.49 -0.99 -12.85
CA SER A 45 -23.63 -0.58 -14.26
C SER A 45 -23.02 0.79 -14.54
N GLU A 46 -23.20 1.77 -13.66
CA GLU A 46 -22.63 3.11 -13.84
C GLU A 46 -21.11 3.10 -13.68
N ILE A 47 -20.58 2.31 -12.76
CA ILE A 47 -19.13 2.14 -12.55
C ILE A 47 -18.44 1.60 -13.81
N GLU A 48 -19.08 0.68 -14.54
CA GLU A 48 -18.50 0.12 -15.77
C GLU A 48 -18.48 1.11 -16.95
N LYS A 49 -19.40 2.09 -16.96
CA LYS A 49 -19.50 3.12 -18.01
C LYS A 49 -18.51 4.27 -17.83
N ILE A 50 -18.12 4.54 -16.59
CA ILE A 50 -17.28 5.70 -16.26
C ILE A 50 -15.80 5.36 -16.50
N ASP A 51 -15.09 6.29 -17.13
CA ASP A 51 -13.63 6.19 -17.28
C ASP A 51 -12.96 6.01 -15.92
N PHE A 52 -12.12 5.00 -15.81
CA PHE A 52 -11.53 4.62 -14.53
C PHE A 52 -10.61 5.69 -13.95
N ALA A 53 -9.88 6.43 -14.80
CA ALA A 53 -9.02 7.52 -14.35
C ALA A 53 -9.85 8.69 -13.81
N LEU A 54 -10.99 8.98 -14.44
CA LEU A 54 -11.96 9.94 -13.95
C LEU A 54 -12.54 9.51 -12.59
N LEU A 55 -12.97 8.26 -12.46
CA LEU A 55 -13.53 7.74 -11.21
C LEU A 55 -12.53 7.86 -10.05
N ILE A 56 -11.27 7.46 -10.27
CA ILE A 56 -10.20 7.57 -9.26
C ILE A 56 -9.99 9.04 -8.87
N ARG A 57 -9.86 9.96 -9.83
CA ARG A 57 -9.71 11.40 -9.57
C ARG A 57 -10.87 11.94 -8.74
N ALA A 58 -12.09 11.58 -9.12
CA ALA A 58 -13.30 12.05 -8.46
C ALA A 58 -13.39 11.51 -7.02
N ALA A 59 -13.10 10.22 -6.81
CA ALA A 59 -13.09 9.63 -5.48
C ALA A 59 -11.98 10.22 -4.58
N LEU A 60 -10.82 10.56 -5.13
CA LEU A 60 -9.74 11.21 -4.36
C LEU A 60 -10.12 12.61 -3.86
N GLY A 61 -10.99 13.33 -4.58
CA GLY A 61 -11.47 14.67 -4.20
C GLY A 61 -12.89 14.70 -3.62
N ASN A 62 -13.52 13.55 -3.38
CA ASN A 62 -14.88 13.47 -2.86
C ASN A 62 -15.05 12.26 -1.94
N PRO A 63 -15.08 12.45 -0.60
CA PRO A 63 -15.22 11.36 0.37
C PRO A 63 -16.51 10.52 0.21
N LYS A 64 -17.62 11.15 -0.20
CA LYS A 64 -18.89 10.44 -0.43
C LYS A 64 -18.77 9.48 -1.60
N LEU A 65 -18.19 9.95 -2.70
CA LEU A 65 -17.94 9.11 -3.86
C LEU A 65 -16.90 8.02 -3.56
N ASN A 66 -15.88 8.33 -2.75
CA ASN A 66 -14.93 7.33 -2.27
C ASN A 66 -15.61 6.22 -1.46
N THR A 67 -16.52 6.60 -0.57
CA THR A 67 -17.32 5.66 0.23
C THR A 67 -18.22 4.81 -0.66
N LEU A 68 -18.91 5.42 -1.62
CA LEU A 68 -19.73 4.69 -2.61
C LEU A 68 -18.89 3.69 -3.41
N CYS A 69 -17.69 4.09 -3.85
CA CYS A 69 -16.78 3.19 -4.58
C CYS A 69 -16.24 2.05 -3.69
N LYS A 70 -16.34 2.14 -2.37
CA LYS A 70 -15.97 1.06 -1.43
C LYS A 70 -17.18 0.22 -1.01
N HIS A 71 -18.36 0.42 -1.63
CA HIS A 71 -19.54 -0.36 -1.31
C HIS A 71 -19.31 -1.85 -1.64
N PRO A 72 -19.71 -2.80 -0.76
CA PRO A 72 -19.42 -4.24 -0.93
C PRO A 72 -19.90 -4.85 -2.24
N SER A 73 -20.98 -4.32 -2.83
CA SER A 73 -21.50 -4.79 -4.13
C SER A 73 -20.52 -4.59 -5.30
N LEU A 74 -19.45 -3.81 -5.11
CA LEU A 74 -18.42 -3.55 -6.11
C LEU A 74 -17.16 -4.40 -5.91
N ASN A 75 -17.09 -5.23 -4.85
CA ASN A 75 -15.90 -6.00 -4.50
C ASN A 75 -15.40 -6.86 -5.66
N ASP A 76 -16.30 -7.57 -6.35
CA ASP A 76 -15.92 -8.44 -7.46
C ASP A 76 -15.36 -7.64 -8.65
N ILE A 77 -15.96 -6.48 -8.96
CA ILE A 77 -15.48 -5.58 -10.02
C ILE A 77 -14.07 -5.07 -9.69
N TRP A 78 -13.82 -4.67 -8.45
CA TRP A 78 -12.51 -4.19 -8.02
C TRP A 78 -11.46 -5.27 -7.93
N ASN A 79 -11.82 -6.44 -7.40
CA ASN A 79 -10.94 -7.60 -7.32
C ASN A 79 -10.50 -8.04 -8.71
N GLU A 80 -11.42 -8.05 -9.69
CA GLU A 80 -11.08 -8.36 -11.07
C GLU A 80 -10.16 -7.30 -11.69
N LYS A 81 -10.48 -6.00 -11.55
CA LYS A 81 -9.58 -4.93 -12.04
C LYS A 81 -8.19 -5.00 -11.41
N TRP A 82 -8.11 -5.30 -10.12
CA TRP A 82 -6.84 -5.43 -9.41
C TRP A 82 -6.04 -6.63 -9.90
N ARG A 83 -6.67 -7.80 -10.02
CA ARG A 83 -6.08 -9.02 -10.57
C ARG A 83 -5.43 -8.75 -11.93
N LEU A 84 -6.16 -8.10 -12.84
CA LEU A 84 -5.69 -7.73 -14.17
C LEU A 84 -4.53 -6.71 -14.17
N CYS A 85 -4.46 -5.83 -13.17
CA CYS A 85 -3.33 -4.90 -13.04
C CYS A 85 -1.99 -5.61 -12.76
N GLY A 86 -2.04 -6.81 -12.16
CA GLY A 86 -0.86 -7.62 -11.85
C GLY A 86 -0.46 -8.60 -12.95
N LEU A 87 -1.27 -8.73 -14.01
CA LEU A 87 -1.10 -9.77 -15.03
C LEU A 87 0.28 -9.69 -15.72
N ASN A 88 1.07 -10.75 -15.59
CA ASN A 88 2.39 -10.87 -16.19
C ASN A 88 2.64 -12.33 -16.64
N PRO A 89 2.91 -12.61 -17.93
CA PRO A 89 3.05 -11.65 -19.04
C PRO A 89 1.73 -10.96 -19.39
N ARG A 90 1.80 -9.75 -19.96
CA ARG A 90 0.61 -8.93 -20.24
C ARG A 90 -0.23 -9.56 -21.36
N THR A 91 -1.52 -9.25 -21.39
CA THR A 91 -2.45 -9.68 -22.45
C THR A 91 -1.87 -9.45 -23.84
N GLY A 92 -1.70 -10.53 -24.61
CA GLY A 92 -1.13 -10.51 -25.96
C GLY A 92 0.28 -11.10 -26.08
N GLU A 93 0.99 -11.29 -24.97
CA GLU A 93 2.23 -12.05 -24.94
C GLU A 93 1.93 -13.53 -24.66
N PRO A 94 2.43 -14.48 -25.49
CA PRO A 94 2.23 -15.89 -25.22
C PRO A 94 2.86 -16.24 -23.86
N PRO A 95 2.15 -17.00 -23.00
CA PRO A 95 2.74 -17.55 -21.79
C PRO A 95 4.02 -18.29 -22.16
N GLN A 96 5.15 -17.90 -21.57
CA GLN A 96 6.39 -18.62 -21.80
C GLN A 96 6.25 -20.01 -21.17
N ALA A 97 6.51 -21.07 -21.94
CA ALA A 97 6.40 -22.44 -21.46
C ALA A 97 7.15 -22.62 -20.12
N GLY A 98 6.44 -23.05 -19.08
CA GLY A 98 7.00 -23.25 -17.74
C GLY A 98 7.13 -21.99 -16.87
N LYS A 99 6.67 -20.81 -17.32
CA LYS A 99 6.60 -19.61 -16.47
C LYS A 99 5.18 -19.40 -15.95
N PRO A 100 4.99 -19.29 -14.63
CA PRO A 100 3.67 -19.04 -14.05
C PRO A 100 3.15 -17.66 -14.45
N ILE A 101 1.85 -17.57 -14.70
CA ILE A 101 1.15 -16.30 -14.85
C ILE A 101 1.06 -15.67 -13.46
N HIS A 102 1.58 -14.47 -13.30
CA HIS A 102 1.40 -13.70 -12.08
C HIS A 102 0.18 -12.81 -12.20
N GLU A 103 -0.59 -12.71 -11.12
CA GLU A 103 -1.76 -11.85 -10.98
C GLU A 103 -1.74 -11.24 -9.57
N TYR A 104 -2.29 -10.03 -9.42
CA TYR A 104 -2.46 -9.50 -8.07
C TYR A 104 -3.63 -10.17 -7.35
N LYS A 105 -3.49 -10.30 -6.04
CA LYS A 105 -4.51 -10.86 -5.14
C LYS A 105 -5.04 -9.77 -4.21
N PRO A 106 -6.34 -9.72 -3.88
CA PRO A 106 -6.84 -8.79 -2.85
C PRO A 106 -6.18 -9.09 -1.49
N GLN A 107 -6.08 -8.09 -0.62
CA GLN A 107 -5.47 -8.22 0.71
C GLN A 107 -6.42 -7.69 1.81
N SER A 108 -6.23 -8.17 3.03
CA SER A 108 -7.14 -7.90 4.16
C SER A 108 -6.98 -6.51 4.79
N THR A 109 -5.84 -5.87 4.59
CA THR A 109 -5.46 -4.61 5.26
C THR A 109 -5.82 -3.36 4.46
N LEU A 110 -6.09 -3.51 3.16
CA LEU A 110 -6.46 -2.43 2.26
C LEU A 110 -7.56 -2.89 1.34
N HIS A 111 -8.64 -2.12 1.31
CA HIS A 111 -9.71 -2.32 0.33
C HIS A 111 -9.16 -2.25 -1.09
N THR A 112 -9.61 -3.13 -1.98
CA THR A 112 -9.05 -3.26 -3.34
C THR A 112 -9.11 -1.96 -4.15
N PHE A 113 -10.16 -1.15 -3.96
CA PHE A 113 -10.25 0.17 -4.57
C PHE A 113 -9.13 1.13 -4.12
N GLU A 114 -8.65 1.05 -2.87
CA GLU A 114 -7.49 1.84 -2.40
C GLU A 114 -6.20 1.39 -3.10
N LEU A 115 -6.00 0.07 -3.26
CA LEU A 115 -4.87 -0.48 -4.03
C LEU A 115 -4.85 0.04 -5.47
N LEU A 116 -6.03 0.05 -6.10
CA LEU A 116 -6.24 0.56 -7.45
C LEU A 116 -5.95 2.06 -7.58
N LYS A 117 -6.38 2.88 -6.62
CA LYS A 117 -6.00 4.30 -6.56
C LYS A 117 -4.49 4.46 -6.42
N GLY A 118 -3.87 3.70 -5.52
CA GLY A 118 -2.43 3.72 -5.26
C GLY A 118 -1.60 3.41 -6.50
N ILE A 119 -1.90 2.32 -7.21
CA ILE A 119 -1.17 1.94 -8.43
C ILE A 119 -1.39 2.95 -9.57
N PHE A 120 -2.60 3.50 -9.71
CA PHE A 120 -2.91 4.52 -10.71
C PHE A 120 -2.09 5.78 -10.49
N VAL A 121 -2.09 6.30 -9.26
CA VAL A 121 -1.32 7.50 -8.87
C VAL A 121 0.17 7.25 -9.02
N TYR A 122 0.67 6.08 -8.66
CA TYR A 122 2.07 5.71 -8.89
C TYR A 122 2.42 5.62 -10.39
N GLY A 123 1.46 5.21 -11.23
CA GLY A 123 1.58 5.30 -12.68
C GLY A 123 1.77 6.75 -13.16
N GLN A 124 1.04 7.71 -12.58
CA GLN A 124 1.24 9.13 -12.86
C GLN A 124 2.63 9.60 -12.44
N TYR A 125 3.12 9.18 -11.26
CA TYR A 125 4.49 9.45 -10.83
C TYR A 125 5.51 8.98 -11.89
N LYS A 126 5.39 7.74 -12.37
CA LYS A 126 6.32 7.19 -13.39
C LYS A 126 6.27 7.95 -14.71
N ARG A 127 5.10 8.42 -15.12
CA ARG A 127 4.94 9.25 -16.33
C ARG A 127 5.60 10.62 -16.16
N HIS A 128 5.32 11.33 -15.07
CA HIS A 128 5.87 12.65 -14.80
C HIS A 128 7.39 12.60 -14.60
N LEU A 129 7.91 11.56 -13.94
CA LEU A 129 9.34 11.39 -13.75
C LEU A 129 10.12 11.31 -15.09
N LYS A 130 9.46 10.81 -16.15
CA LYS A 130 10.01 10.69 -17.51
C LYS A 130 9.66 11.87 -18.42
N ALA A 131 8.93 12.87 -17.94
CA ALA A 131 8.53 14.01 -18.77
C ALA A 131 9.75 14.84 -19.21
N GLU A 132 9.75 15.28 -20.46
CA GLU A 132 10.80 16.13 -21.02
C GLU A 132 10.77 17.53 -20.40
N GLU A 133 9.56 18.11 -20.29
CA GLU A 133 9.33 19.41 -19.68
C GLU A 133 9.65 19.40 -18.18
N SER A 134 10.56 20.29 -17.75
CA SER A 134 11.01 20.38 -16.36
C SER A 134 9.87 20.69 -15.39
N ILE A 135 8.93 21.54 -15.79
CA ILE A 135 7.77 21.91 -14.97
C ILE A 135 6.86 20.71 -14.71
N VAL A 136 6.66 19.86 -15.72
CA VAL A 136 5.86 18.63 -15.59
C VAL A 136 6.59 17.62 -14.72
N ARG A 137 7.91 17.47 -14.92
CA ARG A 137 8.74 16.58 -14.11
C ARG A 137 8.75 16.96 -12.62
N ALA A 138 8.71 18.25 -12.31
CA ALA A 138 8.67 18.77 -10.94
C ALA A 138 7.46 18.29 -10.13
N TYR A 139 6.42 17.76 -10.79
CA TYR A 139 5.23 17.20 -10.12
C TYR A 139 5.37 15.74 -9.68
N ALA A 140 6.38 15.02 -10.16
CA ALA A 140 6.58 13.61 -9.84
C ALA A 140 6.62 13.32 -8.31
N PRO A 141 7.31 14.12 -7.47
CA PRO A 141 7.35 13.89 -6.02
C PRO A 141 5.97 13.88 -5.36
N SER A 142 5.06 14.78 -5.76
CA SER A 142 3.71 14.86 -5.19
C SER A 142 2.88 13.62 -5.50
N TYR A 143 3.01 13.07 -6.70
CA TYR A 143 2.37 11.80 -7.05
C TYR A 143 2.96 10.62 -6.27
N LEU A 144 4.28 10.61 -6.02
CA LEU A 144 4.90 9.58 -5.19
C LEU A 144 4.38 9.63 -3.75
N GLN A 145 4.32 10.84 -3.16
CA GLN A 145 3.76 11.07 -1.82
C GLN A 145 2.29 10.66 -1.74
N LEU A 146 1.46 11.06 -2.72
CA LEU A 146 0.05 10.67 -2.74
C LEU A 146 -0.12 9.15 -2.90
N ALA A 147 0.67 8.49 -3.75
CA ALA A 147 0.62 7.04 -3.87
C ALA A 147 0.99 6.33 -2.56
N ALA A 148 1.97 6.85 -1.82
CA ALA A 148 2.34 6.33 -0.50
C ALA A 148 1.28 6.61 0.57
N TYR A 149 0.62 7.77 0.51
CA TYR A 149 -0.53 8.09 1.37
C TYR A 149 -1.69 7.12 1.15
N LEU A 150 -1.94 6.74 -0.10
CA LEU A 150 -2.88 5.67 -0.47
C LEU A 150 -2.37 4.26 -0.14
N GLY A 151 -1.23 4.16 0.54
CA GLY A 151 -0.69 2.91 1.00
C GLY A 151 -0.04 2.07 -0.09
N TYR A 152 0.34 2.58 -1.26
CA TYR A 152 0.94 1.74 -2.30
C TYR A 152 2.38 1.31 -1.96
N PHE A 153 2.63 0.00 -1.80
CA PHE A 153 3.92 -0.53 -1.32
C PHE A 153 5.16 -0.02 -2.08
N PRO A 154 5.22 -0.04 -3.44
CA PRO A 154 6.36 0.53 -4.15
C PRO A 154 6.60 2.02 -3.90
N ALA A 155 5.55 2.80 -3.62
CA ALA A 155 5.68 4.22 -3.29
C ALA A 155 6.26 4.40 -1.89
N LEU A 156 5.75 3.65 -0.90
CA LEU A 156 6.31 3.62 0.47
C LEU A 156 7.79 3.23 0.46
N GLY A 157 8.16 2.16 -0.23
CA GLY A 157 9.57 1.75 -0.38
C GLY A 157 10.43 2.80 -1.11
N GLY A 158 9.88 3.46 -2.13
CA GLY A 158 10.54 4.56 -2.82
C GLY A 158 10.83 5.75 -1.90
N LEU A 159 9.87 6.15 -1.07
CA LEU A 159 10.04 7.24 -0.11
C LEU A 159 10.96 6.85 1.06
N CYS A 160 10.94 5.59 1.52
CA CYS A 160 11.95 5.09 2.47
C CYS A 160 13.36 5.29 1.91
N LYS A 161 13.58 4.88 0.66
CA LYS A 161 14.89 5.01 0.00
C LYS A 161 15.31 6.48 -0.15
N GLN A 162 14.38 7.36 -0.52
CA GLN A 162 14.65 8.81 -0.60
C GLN A 162 15.01 9.40 0.77
N ALA A 163 14.25 9.05 1.82
CA ALA A 163 14.52 9.52 3.17
C ALA A 163 15.88 9.03 3.71
N LEU A 164 16.24 7.75 3.46
CA LEU A 164 17.55 7.20 3.82
C LEU A 164 18.70 7.93 3.09
N ALA A 165 18.53 8.23 1.79
CA ALA A 165 19.52 8.99 1.02
C ALA A 165 19.69 10.44 1.52
N GLN A 166 18.67 11.00 2.18
CA GLN A 166 18.66 12.33 2.78
C GLN A 166 19.03 12.31 4.27
N ASN A 167 19.42 11.16 4.84
CA ASN A 167 19.64 10.96 6.27
C ASN A 167 18.46 11.40 7.16
N SER A 168 17.24 11.28 6.64
CA SER A 168 16.01 11.63 7.35
C SER A 168 15.43 10.41 8.05
N LEU A 169 15.99 10.07 9.22
CA LEU A 169 15.63 8.90 10.03
C LEU A 169 14.12 8.80 10.31
N ASN A 170 13.49 9.89 10.78
CA ASN A 170 12.07 9.89 11.14
C ASN A 170 11.17 9.54 9.94
N ASN A 171 11.45 10.11 8.77
CA ASN A 171 10.68 9.84 7.56
C ASN A 171 10.90 8.41 7.05
N ALA A 172 12.14 7.90 7.11
CA ALA A 172 12.45 6.55 6.69
C ALA A 172 11.69 5.51 7.55
N LEU A 173 11.73 5.67 8.88
CA LEU A 173 10.99 4.82 9.81
C LEU A 173 9.47 5.00 9.68
N PHE A 174 8.98 6.21 9.41
CA PHE A 174 7.56 6.48 9.20
C PHE A 174 7.00 5.69 8.01
N TYR A 175 7.63 5.82 6.83
CA TYR A 175 7.16 5.13 5.64
C TYR A 175 7.31 3.61 5.76
N ALA A 176 8.39 3.13 6.38
CA ALA A 176 8.59 1.69 6.57
C ALA A 176 7.60 1.10 7.58
N SER A 177 7.26 1.84 8.65
CA SER A 177 6.23 1.43 9.62
C SER A 177 4.84 1.40 8.98
N LYS A 178 4.53 2.38 8.12
CA LYS A 178 3.29 2.35 7.32
C LYS A 178 3.24 1.16 6.37
N ALA A 179 4.37 0.78 5.76
CA ALA A 179 4.42 -0.44 4.98
C ALA A 179 4.18 -1.68 5.86
N ALA A 180 4.76 -1.76 7.07
CA ALA A 180 4.56 -2.87 8.01
C ALA A 180 3.08 -3.04 8.42
N GLU A 181 2.40 -1.93 8.70
CA GLU A 181 0.97 -1.89 9.02
C GLU A 181 0.11 -2.44 7.87
N LEU A 182 0.43 -2.06 6.63
CA LEU A 182 -0.42 -2.34 5.47
C LEU A 182 -0.06 -3.62 4.72
N TYR A 183 1.18 -4.10 4.81
CA TYR A 183 1.68 -5.22 4.01
C TYR A 183 2.28 -6.35 4.84
N TRP A 184 2.21 -6.28 6.16
CA TRP A 184 2.69 -7.33 7.07
C TRP A 184 4.09 -7.79 6.70
N THR A 185 4.31 -9.03 6.26
CA THR A 185 5.62 -9.58 5.95
C THR A 185 6.47 -8.65 5.05
N PRO A 186 6.09 -8.28 3.81
CA PRO A 186 6.85 -7.31 3.01
C PRO A 186 7.15 -5.99 3.73
N GLY A 187 6.19 -5.48 4.51
CA GLY A 187 6.35 -4.23 5.24
C GLY A 187 7.32 -4.32 6.41
N TYR A 188 7.23 -5.37 7.23
CA TYR A 188 8.18 -5.65 8.31
C TYR A 188 9.57 -5.98 7.78
N PHE A 189 9.68 -6.60 6.60
CA PHE A 189 10.96 -6.74 5.89
C PHE A 189 11.55 -5.38 5.52
N LEU A 190 10.77 -4.50 4.90
CA LEU A 190 11.21 -3.15 4.58
C LEU A 190 11.62 -2.38 5.85
N LEU A 191 10.86 -2.52 6.94
CA LEU A 191 11.15 -1.89 8.23
C LEU A 191 12.44 -2.44 8.85
N ALA A 192 12.67 -3.75 8.84
CA ALA A 192 13.90 -4.37 9.31
C ALA A 192 15.13 -3.87 8.54
N ILE A 193 15.05 -3.85 7.20
CA ILE A 193 16.15 -3.39 6.33
C ILE A 193 16.42 -1.89 6.53
N THR A 194 15.35 -1.08 6.67
CA THR A 194 15.45 0.36 6.94
C THR A 194 16.15 0.60 8.28
N THR A 195 15.70 -0.08 9.34
CA THR A 195 16.27 0.02 10.69
C THR A 195 17.74 -0.46 10.72
N TYR A 196 18.06 -1.56 10.02
CA TYR A 196 19.43 -2.02 9.85
C TYR A 196 20.32 -1.00 9.14
N THR A 197 19.81 -0.35 8.09
CA THR A 197 20.54 0.67 7.35
C THR A 197 20.86 1.87 8.23
N LEU A 198 19.88 2.32 9.03
CA LEU A 198 20.05 3.40 10.01
C LEU A 198 21.05 3.00 11.11
N ALA A 199 20.99 1.77 11.62
CA ALA A 199 21.94 1.25 12.60
C ALA A 199 23.40 1.36 12.11
N ARG A 200 23.63 1.12 10.82
CA ARG A 200 24.94 1.26 10.18
C ARG A 200 25.36 2.72 10.00
N GLN A 201 24.44 3.62 9.68
CA GLN A 201 24.71 5.04 9.48
C GLN A 201 25.02 5.75 10.80
N ASP A 202 24.27 5.43 11.87
CA ASP A 202 24.34 6.09 13.17
C ASP A 202 25.22 5.34 14.19
N HIS A 203 25.80 4.19 13.79
CA HIS A 203 26.54 3.28 14.68
C HIS A 203 25.78 2.89 15.97
N ASN A 204 24.45 2.73 15.85
CA ASN A 204 23.59 2.45 16.98
C ASN A 204 23.27 0.95 17.10
N GLU A 205 23.90 0.28 18.07
CA GLU A 205 23.72 -1.15 18.32
C GLU A 205 22.29 -1.54 18.69
N SER A 206 21.52 -0.65 19.35
CA SER A 206 20.15 -0.95 19.75
C SER A 206 19.24 -1.16 18.53
N PHE A 207 19.54 -0.50 17.41
CA PHE A 207 18.78 -0.65 16.18
C PHE A 207 19.01 -2.01 15.51
N TYR A 208 20.16 -2.68 15.72
CA TYR A 208 20.34 -4.05 15.23
C TYR A 208 19.39 -5.02 15.94
N GLN A 209 19.20 -4.87 17.26
CA GLN A 209 18.21 -5.66 17.98
C GLN A 209 16.78 -5.36 17.50
N THR A 210 16.44 -4.09 17.27
CA THR A 210 15.12 -3.72 16.72
C THR A 210 14.90 -4.30 15.32
N ALA A 211 15.89 -4.20 14.43
CA ALA A 211 15.84 -4.78 13.10
C ALA A 211 15.67 -6.30 13.14
N LEU A 212 16.38 -6.98 14.06
CA LEU A 212 16.24 -8.43 14.26
C LEU A 212 14.82 -8.79 14.71
N LEU A 213 14.25 -8.07 15.68
CA LEU A 213 12.88 -8.30 16.13
C LEU A 213 11.88 -8.13 14.98
N GLN A 214 12.00 -7.06 14.20
CA GLN A 214 11.15 -6.78 13.04
C GLN A 214 11.25 -7.88 11.98
N LEU A 215 12.45 -8.40 11.75
CA LEU A 215 12.69 -9.50 10.82
C LEU A 215 12.03 -10.80 11.28
N ILE A 216 12.07 -11.10 12.59
CA ILE A 216 11.38 -12.26 13.16
C ILE A 216 9.86 -12.08 13.11
N ILE A 217 9.34 -10.86 13.32
CA ILE A 217 7.91 -10.57 13.13
C ILE A 217 7.51 -10.82 11.66
N ALA A 218 8.32 -10.37 10.69
CA ALA A 218 8.07 -10.61 9.27
C ALA A 218 7.96 -12.11 8.97
N GLU A 219 8.87 -12.93 9.52
CA GLU A 219 8.86 -14.39 9.44
C GLU A 219 7.58 -15.00 10.02
N LYS A 220 7.16 -14.55 11.21
CA LYS A 220 5.95 -15.04 11.87
C LYS A 220 4.66 -14.67 11.14
N LEU A 221 4.65 -13.55 10.41
CA LEU A 221 3.51 -13.13 9.59
C LEU A 221 3.45 -13.83 8.22
N MET A 222 4.50 -14.52 7.78
CA MET A 222 4.55 -15.15 6.44
C MET A 222 3.34 -16.04 6.13
N PRO A 223 2.87 -16.92 7.05
CA PRO A 223 1.70 -17.77 6.80
C PRO A 223 0.39 -17.01 6.58
N HIS A 224 0.33 -15.73 6.99
CA HIS A 224 -0.86 -14.89 6.91
C HIS A 224 -0.78 -13.85 5.79
N ALA A 225 0.39 -13.67 5.18
CA ALA A 225 0.69 -12.56 4.27
C ALA A 225 0.90 -12.99 2.80
N GLU A 226 0.45 -14.17 2.38
CA GLU A 226 0.72 -14.70 1.03
C GLU A 226 0.33 -13.71 -0.10
N ASN A 227 -0.87 -13.13 -0.02
CA ASN A 227 -1.33 -12.16 -1.01
C ASN A 227 -0.48 -10.89 -1.03
N MET A 228 -0.05 -10.43 0.15
CA MET A 228 0.79 -9.23 0.27
C MET A 228 2.20 -9.49 -0.28
N ILE A 229 2.77 -10.67 -0.02
CA ILE A 229 4.05 -11.13 -0.57
C ILE A 229 3.97 -11.21 -2.10
N ASN A 230 2.93 -11.86 -2.62
CA ASN A 230 2.67 -11.96 -4.06
C ASN A 230 2.64 -10.58 -4.71
N ASN A 231 1.86 -9.66 -4.15
CA ASN A 231 1.68 -8.32 -4.72
C ASN A 231 2.96 -7.47 -4.65
N ALA A 232 3.64 -7.48 -3.49
CA ALA A 232 4.83 -6.68 -3.24
C ALA A 232 6.01 -7.08 -4.13
N TYR A 233 6.16 -8.39 -4.38
CA TYR A 233 7.30 -8.95 -5.10
C TYR A 233 6.95 -9.54 -6.47
N GLN A 234 5.76 -9.23 -6.99
CA GLN A 234 5.30 -9.67 -8.32
C GLN A 234 5.39 -11.19 -8.50
N GLY A 235 4.89 -11.94 -7.51
CA GLY A 235 4.86 -13.40 -7.51
C GLY A 235 6.17 -14.07 -7.09
N LYS A 236 7.22 -13.30 -6.83
CA LYS A 236 8.50 -13.83 -6.33
C LYS A 236 8.41 -14.16 -4.83
N SER A 237 9.20 -15.14 -4.42
CA SER A 237 9.35 -15.48 -3.00
C SER A 237 10.13 -14.39 -2.25
N VAL A 238 9.95 -14.33 -0.93
CA VAL A 238 10.78 -13.50 -0.03
C VAL A 238 12.27 -13.80 -0.21
N ALA A 239 12.65 -15.07 -0.36
CA ALA A 239 14.03 -15.47 -0.56
C ALA A 239 14.62 -14.87 -1.85
N THR A 240 13.83 -14.85 -2.93
CA THR A 240 14.22 -14.22 -4.19
C THR A 240 14.37 -12.71 -4.03
N ALA A 241 13.44 -12.05 -3.32
CA ALA A 241 13.52 -10.61 -3.07
C ALA A 241 14.76 -10.23 -2.23
N LEU A 242 15.13 -11.03 -1.23
CA LEU A 242 16.35 -10.84 -0.45
C LEU A 242 17.61 -10.99 -1.31
N ALA A 243 17.67 -12.03 -2.15
CA ALA A 243 18.79 -12.25 -3.05
C ALA A 243 18.96 -11.10 -4.07
N GLU A 244 17.86 -10.59 -4.65
CA GLU A 244 17.88 -9.44 -5.55
C GLU A 244 18.31 -8.14 -4.86
N ALA A 245 18.09 -8.03 -3.54
CA ALA A 245 18.59 -6.93 -2.72
C ALA A 245 20.06 -7.10 -2.30
N GLY A 246 20.73 -8.19 -2.71
CA GLY A 246 22.10 -8.50 -2.32
C GLY A 246 22.26 -8.87 -0.83
N LEU A 247 21.17 -9.29 -0.18
CA LEU A 247 21.16 -9.74 1.21
C LEU A 247 21.30 -11.26 1.27
N SER A 248 21.86 -11.76 2.38
CA SER A 248 21.83 -13.18 2.70
C SER A 248 20.39 -13.69 2.82
N ASP A 249 20.22 -15.01 2.82
CA ASP A 249 18.93 -15.59 3.16
C ASP A 249 18.45 -15.15 4.56
N LEU A 250 17.16 -15.42 4.85
CA LEU A 250 16.52 -15.01 6.08
C LEU A 250 17.26 -15.50 7.34
N THR A 251 17.82 -16.71 7.30
CA THR A 251 18.56 -17.29 8.43
C THR A 251 19.89 -16.58 8.63
N GLY A 252 20.66 -16.38 7.55
CA GLY A 252 21.91 -15.65 7.57
C GLY A 252 21.74 -14.21 8.02
N LEU A 253 20.67 -13.54 7.59
CA LEU A 253 20.40 -12.16 7.98
C LEU A 253 20.05 -12.05 9.47
N LYS A 254 19.27 -12.99 10.02
CA LYS A 254 18.98 -13.06 11.46
C LYS A 254 20.25 -13.31 12.28
N GLN A 255 21.11 -14.23 11.83
CA GLN A 255 22.38 -14.54 12.51
C GLN A 255 23.32 -13.33 12.52
N GLU A 256 23.43 -12.63 11.39
CA GLU A 256 24.27 -11.44 11.28
C GLU A 256 23.75 -10.31 12.18
N LEU A 257 22.44 -10.05 12.18
CA LEU A 257 21.84 -9.04 13.07
C LEU A 257 22.01 -9.40 14.55
N ALA A 258 21.87 -10.68 14.92
CA ALA A 258 22.11 -11.13 16.29
C ALA A 258 23.57 -10.89 16.71
N ARG A 259 24.52 -11.19 15.81
CA ARG A 259 25.95 -10.94 16.02
C ARG A 259 26.24 -9.45 16.19
N LEU A 260 25.71 -8.61 15.30
CA LEU A 260 25.88 -7.15 15.33
C LEU A 260 25.24 -6.50 16.56
N ALA A 261 24.15 -7.08 17.08
CA ALA A 261 23.50 -6.64 18.31
C ALA A 261 24.17 -7.19 19.58
N GLY A 262 25.22 -8.02 19.47
CA GLY A 262 25.87 -8.66 20.62
C GLY A 262 24.97 -9.66 21.37
N LEU A 263 23.96 -10.22 20.69
CA LEU A 263 22.94 -11.07 21.32
C LEU A 263 23.28 -12.56 21.16
N PRO A 264 23.32 -13.34 22.26
CA PRO A 264 23.51 -14.77 22.18
C PRO A 264 22.27 -15.45 21.60
N MET A 265 22.46 -16.42 20.69
CA MET A 265 21.35 -17.12 20.03
C MET A 265 20.30 -17.72 20.98
N PRO A 266 20.66 -18.31 22.14
CA PRO A 266 19.67 -18.77 23.13
C PRO A 266 18.75 -17.65 23.64
N TRP A 267 19.24 -16.41 23.76
CA TRP A 267 18.42 -15.28 24.16
C TRP A 267 17.49 -14.84 23.03
N VAL A 268 17.99 -14.81 21.78
CA VAL A 268 17.17 -14.54 20.59
C VAL A 268 16.01 -15.52 20.50
N THR A 269 16.26 -16.83 20.61
CA THR A 269 15.22 -17.87 20.49
C THR A 269 14.26 -17.92 21.68
N SER A 270 14.73 -17.62 22.90
CA SER A 270 13.87 -17.67 24.09
C SER A 270 13.09 -16.37 24.36
N THR A 271 13.58 -15.22 23.90
CA THR A 271 13.02 -13.89 24.20
C THR A 271 12.46 -13.22 22.96
N LEU A 272 13.28 -12.91 21.95
CA LEU A 272 12.82 -12.18 20.76
C LEU A 272 11.78 -12.96 19.97
N TYR A 273 11.94 -14.27 19.84
CA TYR A 273 10.94 -15.12 19.18
C TYR A 273 9.59 -15.12 19.88
N LYS A 274 9.57 -15.14 21.23
CA LYS A 274 8.31 -15.03 22.00
C LYS A 274 7.68 -13.66 21.86
N GLN A 275 8.47 -12.60 21.87
CA GLN A 275 7.99 -11.23 21.66
C GLN A 275 7.39 -11.07 20.25
N ALA A 276 8.11 -11.54 19.22
CA ALA A 276 7.64 -11.50 17.84
C ALA A 276 6.37 -12.33 17.63
N GLU A 277 6.26 -13.50 18.27
CA GLU A 277 5.05 -14.33 18.20
C GLU A 277 3.85 -13.62 18.84
N LYS A 278 4.03 -12.97 20.00
CA LYS A 278 2.98 -12.17 20.63
C LYS A 278 2.53 -11.01 19.73
N GLU A 279 3.48 -10.30 19.13
CA GLU A 279 3.18 -9.16 18.25
C GLU A 279 2.49 -9.61 16.95
N ALA A 280 3.00 -10.65 16.30
CA ALA A 280 2.39 -11.21 15.09
C ALA A 280 0.96 -11.70 15.36
N LYS A 281 0.74 -12.39 16.49
CA LYS A 281 -0.60 -12.82 16.90
C LYS A 281 -1.54 -11.63 17.11
N LYS A 282 -1.09 -10.59 17.81
CA LYS A 282 -1.87 -9.36 18.01
C LYS A 282 -2.31 -8.75 16.68
N ILE A 283 -1.40 -8.61 15.71
CA ILE A 283 -1.68 -8.07 14.38
C ILE A 283 -2.76 -8.89 13.66
N VAL A 284 -2.66 -10.23 13.70
CA VAL A 284 -3.63 -11.13 13.06
C VAL A 284 -5.00 -11.08 13.76
N ASP A 285 -5.03 -11.04 15.09
CA ASP A 285 -6.26 -10.98 15.88
C ASP A 285 -7.01 -9.63 15.67
N GLU A 286 -6.29 -8.51 15.59
CA GLU A 286 -6.84 -7.18 15.31
C GLU A 286 -7.43 -7.08 13.89
N ALA A 287 -6.79 -7.69 12.90
CA ALA A 287 -7.33 -7.75 11.54
C ALA A 287 -8.60 -8.61 11.46
N SER A 288 -8.62 -9.74 12.18
CA SER A 288 -9.76 -10.66 12.21
C SER A 288 -10.99 -10.08 12.91
N SER A 289 -10.78 -9.19 13.89
CA SER A 289 -11.85 -8.49 14.60
C SER A 289 -12.37 -7.26 13.84
N SER A 290 -11.49 -6.55 13.12
CA SER A 290 -11.89 -5.43 12.24
C SER A 290 -12.83 -5.90 11.12
N ASN A 291 -12.56 -7.06 10.51
CA ASN A 291 -13.40 -7.63 9.45
C ASN A 291 -14.81 -8.03 9.93
N LYS A 292 -15.03 -8.22 11.24
CA LYS A 292 -16.37 -8.51 11.79
C LYS A 292 -17.21 -7.24 12.03
N ASN A 293 -16.56 -6.08 12.07
CA ASN A 293 -17.22 -4.79 12.32
C ASN A 293 -17.49 -4.00 11.04
N GLU A 294 -16.90 -4.37 9.90
CA GLU A 294 -17.19 -3.75 8.58
C GLU A 294 -18.57 -4.12 8.01
N ASP A 295 -19.28 -5.10 8.60
CA ASP A 295 -20.71 -5.34 8.36
C ASP A 295 -21.63 -4.28 9.02
N ARG A 296 -21.06 -3.25 9.66
CA ARG A 296 -21.80 -2.06 10.11
C ARG A 296 -21.26 -0.81 9.41
N PRO A 297 -22.12 -0.01 8.76
CA PRO A 297 -21.68 1.20 8.07
C PRO A 297 -21.22 2.23 9.11
N GLY A 298 -19.96 2.64 8.99
CA GLY A 298 -19.41 3.80 9.70
C GLY A 298 -18.52 3.44 10.89
N SER A 299 -17.22 3.35 10.66
CA SER A 299 -16.18 4.01 11.49
C SER A 299 -14.78 3.51 11.15
N LYS A 300 -14.08 4.26 10.29
CA LYS A 300 -12.67 4.63 10.50
C LYS A 300 -12.53 6.08 10.04
N GLU A 301 -11.92 6.91 10.88
CA GLU A 301 -11.76 8.35 10.69
C GLU A 301 -11.20 8.68 9.31
N GLU A 302 -12.04 9.26 8.43
CA GLU A 302 -11.58 9.88 7.19
C GLU A 302 -11.15 11.32 7.52
N MET A 303 -9.84 11.58 7.42
CA MET A 303 -9.26 12.92 7.60
C MET A 303 -9.65 13.85 6.45
N SER A 304 -9.88 15.12 6.78
CA SER A 304 -10.30 16.16 5.85
C SER A 304 -9.20 16.56 4.84
N GLU A 305 -9.58 17.17 3.72
CA GLU A 305 -8.65 17.71 2.70
C GLU A 305 -7.56 18.64 3.28
N ILE A 306 -7.84 19.28 4.42
CA ILE A 306 -6.93 20.18 5.14
C ILE A 306 -5.78 19.38 5.79
N GLU A 307 -6.03 18.18 6.29
CA GLU A 307 -4.99 17.34 6.90
C GLU A 307 -4.11 16.63 5.85
N ILE A 308 -4.69 16.28 4.70
CA ILE A 308 -3.94 15.80 3.53
C ILE A 308 -3.00 16.92 3.03
N SER A 309 -3.49 18.17 2.99
CA SER A 309 -2.69 19.35 2.65
C SER A 309 -1.53 19.57 3.62
N ALA A 310 -1.76 19.47 4.93
CA ALA A 310 -0.73 19.70 5.93
C ALA A 310 0.42 18.67 5.84
N ARG A 311 0.11 17.40 5.53
CA ARG A 311 1.12 16.34 5.44
C ARG A 311 1.87 16.27 4.12
N LEU A 312 1.29 16.78 3.02
CA LEU A 312 1.98 16.92 1.73
C LEU A 312 2.87 18.18 1.64
N SER A 313 2.86 19.02 2.69
CA SER A 313 3.64 20.26 2.78
C SER A 313 4.92 20.12 3.60
N LEU A 314 5.20 18.92 4.13
CA LEU A 314 6.42 18.53 4.85
C LEU A 314 7.30 17.64 3.96
#